data_AF-A0A653BP94-F1
#
_entry.id   AF-A0A653BP94-F1
#
_cell.length_a   1.000
_cell.length_b   1.000
_cell.length_c   1.000
_cell.angle_alpha   90.00
_cell.angle_beta   90.00
_cell.angle_gamma   90.00
#
_symmetry.space_group_name_H-M   'P 1'
#
loop_
_entity.id
_entity.type
_entity.pdbx_description
1 polymer ?
#
loop_
_entity_poly.entity_id
_entity_poly.type
_entity_poly.pdbx_seq_one_letter_code
_entity_poly.pdbx_strand_id
1 'polypeptide(L)'
;MEENPNAGVLPSDSDYPDIEYDSDGNPIPPEKKKFIDPLPPIDHSEIDYKPFEKVFYKEHPDIAALGEEEVNNLRKTLDLTVTGHDLPKPVSSFGHFGFDDKLLKAIIKAEYSTPTPIQAQAVPCALSGRDVLGIAHTGK
;
A
#
# COMPACT_ATOMS: atom_id res chain seq x y z
N MET A 1 15.69 -31.21 2.49
CA MET A 1 15.42 -29.98 1.73
C MET A 1 16.67 -29.14 1.83
N GLU A 2 17.36 -28.97 0.72
CA GLU A 2 18.58 -28.16 0.66
C GLU A 2 18.17 -26.68 0.73
N GLU A 3 18.83 -25.90 1.60
CA GLU A 3 18.70 -24.44 1.59
C GLU A 3 19.10 -23.89 0.22
N ASN A 4 18.44 -22.82 -0.24
CA ASN A 4 18.82 -22.13 -1.47
C ASN A 4 20.24 -21.56 -1.29
N PRO A 5 21.25 -22.14 -1.96
CA PRO A 5 22.65 -21.77 -1.74
C PRO A 5 22.99 -20.36 -2.23
N ASN A 6 22.08 -19.71 -2.97
CA ASN A 6 22.29 -18.40 -3.58
C ASN A 6 21.53 -17.27 -2.86
N ALA A 7 20.83 -17.54 -1.75
CA ALA A 7 20.14 -16.49 -1.00
C ALA A 7 21.14 -15.49 -0.40
N GLY A 8 21.20 -14.27 -0.95
CA GLY A 8 22.11 -13.22 -0.50
C GLY A 8 23.49 -13.19 -1.18
N VAL A 9 23.70 -14.00 -2.23
CA VAL A 9 24.91 -13.89 -3.06
C VAL A 9 24.84 -12.59 -3.86
N LEU A 10 25.76 -11.66 -3.58
CA LEU A 10 25.96 -10.49 -4.43
C LEU A 10 26.49 -10.96 -5.80
N PRO A 11 26.04 -10.37 -6.91
CA PRO A 11 26.61 -10.68 -8.22
C PRO A 11 28.13 -10.53 -8.16
N SER A 12 28.87 -11.56 -8.59
CA SER A 12 30.33 -11.51 -8.62
C SER A 12 30.78 -10.52 -9.71
N ASP A 13 32.02 -10.02 -9.64
CA ASP A 13 32.54 -9.07 -10.65
C ASP A 13 32.46 -9.63 -12.09
N SER A 14 32.38 -10.96 -12.26
CA SER A 14 32.10 -11.65 -13.53
C SER A 14 30.71 -11.41 -14.11
N ASP A 15 29.78 -10.91 -13.29
CA ASP A 15 28.41 -10.59 -13.69
C ASP A 15 28.30 -9.16 -14.23
N TYR A 16 29.35 -8.34 -14.16
CA TYR A 16 29.41 -7.06 -14.87
C TYR A 16 30.05 -7.30 -16.25
N PRO A 17 29.34 -7.05 -17.36
CA PRO A 17 29.94 -7.21 -18.68
C PRO A 17 31.03 -6.15 -18.83
N ASP A 18 32.20 -6.55 -19.31
CA ASP A 18 33.20 -5.59 -19.79
C ASP A 18 32.53 -4.73 -20.87
N ILE A 19 32.30 -3.45 -20.54
CA ILE A 19 31.67 -2.50 -21.46
C ILE A 19 32.77 -2.04 -22.41
N GLU A 20 32.78 -2.58 -23.62
CA GLU A 20 33.65 -2.09 -24.68
C GLU A 20 33.10 -0.75 -25.20
N TYR A 21 34.00 0.19 -25.50
CA TYR A 21 33.64 1.50 -26.04
C TYR A 21 34.17 1.60 -27.47
N ASP A 22 33.38 2.16 -28.38
CA ASP A 22 33.83 2.44 -29.74
C ASP A 22 34.87 3.59 -29.77
N SER A 23 35.44 3.86 -30.95
CA SER A 23 36.43 4.93 -31.14
C SER A 23 35.89 6.32 -30.80
N ASP A 24 34.58 6.50 -30.73
CA ASP A 24 33.90 7.75 -30.39
C ASP A 24 33.50 7.80 -28.90
N GLY A 25 33.84 6.77 -28.12
CA GLY A 25 33.59 6.69 -26.68
C GLY A 25 32.17 6.27 -26.32
N ASN A 26 31.40 5.68 -27.24
CA ASN A 26 30.07 5.15 -26.95
C ASN A 26 30.15 3.69 -26.49
N PRO A 27 29.38 3.29 -25.46
CA PRO A 27 29.35 1.91 -24.99
C PRO A 27 28.71 1.01 -26.04
N ILE A 28 29.42 -0.04 -26.43
CA ILE A 28 28.98 -1.06 -27.38
C ILE A 28 28.05 -2.03 -26.62
N PRO A 29 26.82 -2.24 -27.10
CA PRO A 29 25.92 -3.22 -26.49
C PRO A 29 26.55 -4.62 -26.57
N PRO A 30 26.63 -5.38 -25.46
CA PRO A 30 27.17 -6.72 -25.49
C PRO A 30 26.31 -7.63 -26.38
N GLU A 31 26.95 -8.49 -27.17
CA GLU A 31 26.27 -9.35 -28.16
C GLU A 31 25.29 -10.36 -27.54
N LYS A 32 25.45 -10.67 -26.25
CA LYS A 32 24.63 -11.67 -25.53
C LYS A 32 23.80 -11.00 -24.43
N LYS A 33 22.47 -11.07 -24.57
CA LYS A 33 21.54 -10.81 -23.46
C LYS A 33 21.88 -11.79 -22.33
N LYS A 34 22.16 -11.28 -21.14
CA LYS A 34 22.39 -12.12 -19.95
C LYS A 34 21.21 -13.06 -19.78
N PHE A 35 21.49 -14.36 -19.72
CA PHE A 35 20.51 -15.34 -19.29
C PHE A 35 20.33 -15.17 -17.78
N ILE A 36 19.22 -14.56 -17.38
CA ILE A 36 18.86 -14.44 -15.97
C ILE A 36 18.16 -15.75 -15.62
N ASP A 37 18.78 -16.56 -14.78
CA ASP A 37 18.16 -17.79 -14.28
C ASP A 37 16.95 -17.42 -13.41
N PRO A 38 15.72 -17.84 -13.74
CA PRO A 38 14.55 -17.48 -12.96
C PRO A 38 14.65 -18.09 -11.56
N LEU A 39 14.34 -17.29 -10.55
CA LEU A 39 14.24 -17.78 -9.18
C LEU A 39 13.19 -18.90 -9.10
N PRO A 40 13.45 -19.97 -8.33
CA PRO A 40 12.46 -21.01 -8.12
C PRO A 40 11.22 -20.44 -7.42
N PRO A 41 10.02 -20.95 -7.71
CA PRO A 41 8.80 -20.53 -7.03
C PRO A 41 8.90 -20.87 -5.54
N ILE A 42 8.57 -19.91 -4.68
CA ILE A 42 8.59 -20.09 -3.22
C ILE A 42 7.23 -20.63 -2.78
N ASP A 43 7.23 -21.76 -2.08
CA ASP A 43 6.04 -22.27 -1.41
C ASP A 43 5.88 -21.63 -0.03
N HIS A 44 4.96 -20.66 0.06
CA HIS A 44 4.68 -19.95 1.30
C HIS A 44 4.01 -20.83 2.37
N SER A 45 3.54 -22.05 2.03
CA SER A 45 2.95 -22.99 2.99
C SER A 45 3.98 -23.69 3.87
N GLU A 46 5.24 -23.75 3.43
CA GLU A 46 6.35 -24.38 4.17
C GLU A 46 7.09 -23.40 5.09
N ILE A 47 6.74 -22.11 5.04
CA ILE A 47 7.40 -21.04 5.78
C ILE A 47 6.58 -20.66 7.03
N ASP A 48 7.20 -20.76 8.21
CA ASP A 48 6.61 -20.27 9.46
C ASP A 48 6.80 -18.76 9.61
N TYR A 49 5.73 -18.00 9.34
CA TYR A 49 5.73 -16.54 9.48
C TYR A 49 5.36 -16.12 10.90
N LYS A 50 6.15 -15.20 11.47
CA LYS A 50 5.81 -14.56 12.74
C LYS A 50 4.44 -13.84 12.63
N PRO A 51 3.56 -13.97 13.63
CA PRO A 51 2.29 -13.26 13.63
C PRO A 51 2.53 -11.75 13.71
N PHE A 52 1.63 -10.98 13.09
CA PHE A 52 1.65 -9.53 13.13
C PHE A 52 0.24 -8.99 13.36
N GLU A 53 0.16 -7.80 13.94
CA GLU A 53 -1.10 -7.10 14.15
C GLU A 53 -1.59 -6.53 12.81
N LYS A 54 -2.82 -6.83 12.43
CA LYS A 54 -3.43 -6.33 11.18
C LYS A 54 -4.46 -5.22 11.43
N VAL A 55 -5.00 -5.16 12.65
CA VAL A 55 -6.13 -4.30 13.00
C VAL A 55 -5.65 -3.20 13.95
N PHE A 56 -5.54 -1.99 13.42
CA PHE A 56 -5.07 -0.81 14.18
C PHE A 56 -6.18 0.23 14.38
N TYR A 57 -7.28 0.10 13.65
CA TYR A 57 -8.36 1.08 13.67
C TYR A 57 -9.06 1.13 15.01
N LYS A 58 -9.15 2.33 15.57
CA LYS A 58 -9.99 2.65 16.72
C LYS A 58 -10.96 3.73 16.28
N GLU A 59 -12.24 3.41 16.25
CA GLU A 59 -13.27 4.33 15.81
C GLU A 59 -13.31 5.55 16.73
N HIS A 60 -13.33 6.75 16.14
CA HIS A 60 -13.43 7.99 16.88
C HIS A 60 -14.82 8.13 17.53
N PRO A 61 -14.95 8.67 18.75
CA PRO A 61 -16.24 8.81 19.44
C PRO A 61 -17.33 9.47 18.58
N ASP A 62 -16.97 10.51 17.83
CA ASP A 62 -17.92 11.22 16.96
C ASP A 62 -18.46 10.34 15.83
N ILE A 63 -17.65 9.42 15.31
CA ILE A 63 -18.06 8.49 14.25
C ILE A 63 -18.84 7.32 14.86
N ALA A 64 -18.40 6.82 16.01
CA ALA A 64 -19.11 5.80 16.77
C ALA A 64 -20.53 6.26 17.16
N ALA A 65 -20.71 7.55 17.45
CA ALA A 65 -22.00 8.15 17.80
C ALA A 65 -22.96 8.30 16.61
N LEU A 66 -22.48 8.28 15.36
CA LEU A 66 -23.36 8.45 14.20
C LEU A 66 -24.36 7.30 14.06
N GLY A 67 -25.63 7.65 13.89
CA GLY A 67 -26.69 6.69 13.56
C GLY A 67 -26.56 6.16 12.12
N GLU A 68 -27.25 5.06 11.83
CA GLU A 68 -27.22 4.45 10.48
C GLU A 68 -27.73 5.41 9.39
N GLU A 69 -28.76 6.20 9.69
CA GLU A 69 -29.28 7.20 8.76
C GLU A 69 -28.25 8.29 8.45
N GLU A 70 -27.54 8.77 9.47
CA GLU A 70 -26.50 9.79 9.32
C GLU A 70 -25.31 9.25 8.52
N VAL A 71 -24.92 8.00 8.78
CA VAL A 71 -23.90 7.31 8.00
C VAL A 71 -24.31 7.17 6.53
N ASN A 72 -25.56 6.78 6.28
CA ASN A 72 -26.09 6.66 4.93
C ASN A 72 -26.18 8.02 4.22
N ASN A 73 -26.54 9.07 4.95
CA ASN A 73 -26.53 10.43 4.42
C ASN A 73 -25.10 10.89 4.11
N LEU A 74 -24.13 10.63 4.99
CA LEU A 74 -22.73 10.95 4.76
C LEU A 74 -22.17 10.23 3.53
N ARG A 75 -22.49 8.93 3.36
CA ARG A 75 -22.13 8.18 2.14
C ARG A 75 -22.74 8.80 0.89
N LYS A 76 -24.01 9.20 0.92
CA LYS A 76 -24.67 9.89 -0.21
C LYS A 76 -24.03 11.24 -0.52
N THR A 77 -23.74 12.06 0.50
CA THR A 77 -23.11 13.37 0.33
C THR A 77 -21.72 13.26 -0.30
N LEU A 78 -20.98 12.21 0.05
CA LEU A 78 -19.66 11.93 -0.49
C LEU A 78 -19.68 11.13 -1.80
N ASP A 79 -20.86 10.83 -2.36
CA ASP A 79 -21.03 10.00 -3.56
C ASP A 79 -20.35 8.63 -3.45
N LEU A 80 -20.51 7.99 -2.28
CA LEU A 80 -19.91 6.70 -1.95
C LEU A 80 -20.91 5.55 -2.09
N THR A 81 -20.51 4.52 -2.83
CA THR A 81 -21.17 3.22 -2.85
C THR A 81 -20.26 2.21 -2.19
N VAL A 82 -20.75 1.52 -1.15
CA VAL A 82 -19.96 0.58 -0.35
C VAL A 82 -20.69 -0.75 -0.27
N THR A 83 -19.96 -1.84 -0.50
CA THR A 83 -20.49 -3.20 -0.44
C THR A 83 -19.57 -4.07 0.42
N GLY A 84 -20.14 -5.04 1.13
CA GLY A 84 -19.42 -5.91 2.06
C GLY A 84 -20.10 -6.04 3.43
N HIS A 85 -19.55 -6.93 4.27
CA HIS A 85 -20.01 -7.20 5.64
C HIS A 85 -19.29 -6.29 6.66
N ASP A 86 -19.89 -5.92 7.80
CA ASP A 86 -19.27 -5.14 8.90
C ASP A 86 -18.44 -3.91 8.47
N LEU A 87 -18.95 -3.13 7.52
CA LEU A 87 -18.20 -2.00 6.98
C LEU A 87 -18.03 -0.89 8.04
N PRO A 88 -16.80 -0.42 8.30
CA PRO A 88 -16.61 0.74 9.18
C PRO A 88 -17.30 1.96 8.59
N LYS A 89 -17.71 2.87 9.47
CA LYS A 89 -18.38 4.11 9.07
C LYS A 89 -17.38 5.04 8.35
N PRO A 90 -17.83 5.81 7.35
CA PRO A 90 -16.96 6.78 6.70
C PRO A 90 -16.65 7.92 7.67
N VAL A 91 -15.43 8.46 7.57
CA VAL A 91 -15.02 9.61 8.38
C VAL A 91 -15.13 10.93 7.61
N SER A 92 -15.39 12.01 8.32
CA SER A 92 -15.50 13.36 7.75
C SER A 92 -14.25 14.24 7.96
N SER A 93 -13.29 13.82 8.78
CA SER A 93 -12.09 14.61 9.13
C SER A 93 -10.87 13.71 9.31
N PHE A 94 -9.68 14.24 9.01
CA PHE A 94 -8.42 13.53 9.24
C PHE A 94 -8.18 13.19 10.71
N GLY A 95 -8.73 13.98 11.64
CA GLY A 95 -8.63 13.72 13.08
C GLY A 95 -9.34 12.43 13.52
N HIS A 96 -10.31 11.95 12.73
CA HIS A 96 -11.07 10.75 13.07
C HIS A 96 -10.32 9.44 12.74
N PHE A 97 -9.20 9.51 12.03
CA PHE A 97 -8.40 8.32 11.68
C PHE A 97 -7.56 7.79 12.86
N GLY A 98 -7.33 8.61 13.89
CA GLY A 98 -6.45 8.24 15.01
C GLY A 98 -4.96 8.18 14.61
N PHE A 99 -4.57 8.97 13.60
CA PHE A 99 -3.17 9.11 13.19
C PHE A 99 -2.33 9.81 14.26
N ASP A 100 -1.02 9.58 14.23
CA ASP A 100 -0.09 10.26 15.10
C ASP A 100 0.04 11.76 14.74
N ASP A 101 0.42 12.56 15.73
CA ASP A 101 0.53 14.01 15.59
C ASP A 101 1.48 14.46 14.47
N LYS A 102 2.53 13.67 14.18
CA LYS A 102 3.50 14.04 13.14
C LYS A 102 2.87 13.90 11.76
N LEU A 103 2.10 12.83 11.52
CA LEU A 103 1.36 12.64 10.28
C LEU A 103 0.26 13.72 10.13
N LEU A 104 -0.52 13.99 11.17
CA LEU A 104 -1.55 15.04 11.13
C LEU A 104 -0.95 16.41 10.81
N LYS A 105 0.18 16.78 11.43
CA LYS A 105 0.89 18.02 11.10
C LYS A 105 1.36 18.07 9.65
N ALA A 106 1.80 16.95 9.08
CA ALA A 106 2.21 16.87 7.69
C ALA A 106 1.03 17.07 6.73
N ILE A 107 -0.12 16.47 7.03
CA ILE A 107 -1.37 16.64 6.27
C ILE A 107 -1.81 18.11 6.27
N ILE A 108 -1.80 18.75 7.44
CA ILE A 108 -2.14 20.18 7.59
C ILE A 108 -1.15 21.05 6.81
N LYS A 109 0.16 20.75 6.89
CA LYS A 109 1.20 21.48 6.15
C LYS A 109 1.05 21.34 4.63
N ALA A 110 0.53 20.20 4.17
CA ALA A 110 0.20 19.97 2.75
C ALA A 110 -1.14 20.61 2.35
N GLU A 111 -1.77 21.40 3.23
CA GLU A 111 -3.01 22.14 2.99
C GLU A 111 -4.22 21.25 2.68
N TYR A 112 -4.17 19.98 3.11
CA TYR A 112 -5.33 19.09 3.05
C TYR A 112 -6.28 19.37 4.21
N SER A 113 -7.46 19.90 3.89
CA SER A 113 -8.48 20.27 4.86
C SER A 113 -9.36 19.09 5.27
N THR A 114 -9.76 18.27 4.30
CA THR A 114 -10.69 17.15 4.49
C THR A 114 -10.24 15.93 3.67
N PRO A 115 -10.51 14.71 4.15
CA PRO A 115 -10.21 13.51 3.39
C PRO A 115 -11.07 13.46 2.12
N THR A 116 -10.49 12.97 1.03
CA THR A 116 -11.24 12.75 -0.21
C THR A 116 -12.29 11.66 0.01
N PRO A 117 -13.36 11.58 -0.80
CA PRO A 117 -14.42 10.58 -0.60
C PRO A 117 -13.89 9.15 -0.48
N ILE A 118 -12.96 8.77 -1.35
CA ILE A 118 -12.37 7.43 -1.30
C ILE A 118 -11.56 7.22 -0.03
N GLN A 119 -10.82 8.23 0.45
CA GLN A 119 -10.07 8.15 1.70
C GLN A 119 -11.00 8.01 2.91
N ALA A 120 -12.08 8.79 2.95
CA ALA A 120 -13.06 8.78 4.03
C ALA A 120 -13.60 7.38 4.36
N GLN A 121 -13.76 6.53 3.35
CA GLN A 121 -14.28 5.16 3.51
C GLN A 121 -13.21 4.07 3.41
N ALA A 122 -12.20 4.22 2.57
CA ALA A 122 -11.18 3.18 2.35
C ALA A 122 -10.15 3.12 3.49
N VAL A 123 -9.76 4.27 4.05
CA VAL A 123 -8.76 4.29 5.13
C VAL A 123 -9.26 3.57 6.39
N PRO A 124 -10.49 3.77 6.90
CA PRO A 124 -11.00 3.00 8.04
C PRO A 124 -11.05 1.50 7.74
N CYS A 125 -11.44 1.10 6.52
CA CYS A 125 -11.41 -0.30 6.10
C CYS A 125 -9.99 -0.88 6.14
N ALA A 126 -9.00 -0.16 5.58
CA ALA A 126 -7.61 -0.60 5.55
C ALA A 126 -7.00 -0.70 6.95
N LEU A 127 -7.23 0.30 7.81
CA LEU A 127 -6.80 0.29 9.21
C LEU A 127 -7.47 -0.82 10.03
N SER A 128 -8.65 -1.28 9.61
CA SER A 128 -9.35 -2.43 10.22
C SER A 128 -8.79 -3.77 9.76
N GLY A 129 -7.68 -3.79 9.02
CA GLY A 129 -7.02 -5.00 8.54
C GLY A 129 -7.78 -5.73 7.44
N ARG A 130 -8.67 -5.03 6.73
CA ARG A 130 -9.52 -5.62 5.69
C ARG A 130 -8.87 -5.49 4.33
N ASP A 131 -9.21 -6.43 3.46
CA ASP A 131 -8.86 -6.34 2.06
C ASP A 131 -9.87 -5.40 1.38
N VAL A 132 -9.38 -4.44 0.60
CA VAL A 132 -10.19 -3.33 0.06
C VAL A 132 -9.99 -3.22 -1.44
N LEU A 133 -11.10 -3.17 -2.18
CA LEU A 133 -11.13 -2.76 -3.59
C LEU A 133 -11.74 -1.36 -3.67
N GLY A 134 -10.90 -0.35 -3.93
CA GLY A 134 -11.31 1.04 -4.06
C GLY A 134 -11.37 1.48 -5.53
N ILE A 135 -12.49 2.04 -5.95
CA ILE A 135 -12.66 2.62 -7.29
C ILE A 135 -12.96 4.11 -7.10
N ALA A 136 -12.11 4.97 -7.68
CA ALA A 136 -12.28 6.42 -7.61
C ALA A 136 -11.81 7.09 -8.90
N HIS A 137 -12.29 8.31 -9.14
CA HIS A 137 -11.83 9.13 -10.27
C HIS A 137 -10.41 9.66 -10.01
N THR A 138 -9.60 9.79 -11.05
CA THR A 138 -8.24 10.32 -10.95
C THR A 138 -8.24 11.79 -10.55
N GLY A 139 -7.45 12.16 -9.53
CA GLY A 139 -7.19 13.56 -9.16
C GLY A 139 -8.23 14.21 -8.24
N LYS A 140 -9.06 13.43 -7.53
CA LYS A 140 -9.98 13.92 -6.49
C LYS A 140 -9.47 13.64 -5.08
#